data_AF-A0A961Y2V6-F1
#
_entry.id   AF-A0A961Y2V6-F1
#
_cell.length_a   1.000
_cell.length_b   1.000
_cell.length_c   1.000
_cell.angle_alpha   90.00
_cell.angle_beta   90.00
_cell.angle_gamma   90.00
#
_symmetry.space_group_name_H-M   'P 1'
#
loop_
_entity.id
_entity.type
_entity.pdbx_description
1 polymer ?
#
loop_
_entity_poly.entity_id
_entity_poly.type
_entity_poly.pdbx_seq_one_letter_code
_entity_poly.pdbx_strand_id
1 'polypeptide(L)'
;TCKAPRTGKEVKDWAVLRTTTRAIRLGAAVLAANRAHEDPIRAILSFEQGKMIFSGKVVEVERRTTEGFLRGVAHIEGFEDYSGQHLKVDFQNEWIVAWQDGLPVISTPDLICVLDSDTGEALGSEIIRYGQRVTVIALPSCDLFMSEAGLRHVGPEAFGYSFKFRSVFQS
;
A
#
# COMPACT_ATOMS: atom_id res chain seq x y z
N THR A 1 14.05 5.32 18.79
CA THR A 1 14.70 6.48 19.45
C THR A 1 13.70 7.62 19.51
N CYS A 2 13.52 8.25 20.67
CA CYS A 2 12.71 9.47 20.76
C CYS A 2 13.50 10.64 20.19
N LYS A 3 12.96 11.33 19.17
CA LYS A 3 13.55 12.59 18.69
C LYS A 3 13.24 13.73 19.65
N ALA A 4 13.98 14.83 19.52
CA ALA A 4 13.77 16.03 20.33
C ALA A 4 12.30 16.50 20.26
N PRO A 5 11.74 17.01 21.38
CA PRO A 5 10.37 17.50 21.40
C PRO A 5 10.18 18.63 20.38
N ARG A 6 8.98 18.67 19.79
CA ARG A 6 8.56 19.71 18.85
C ARG A 6 7.47 20.55 19.45
N THR A 7 7.42 21.83 19.08
CA THR A 7 6.35 22.73 19.49
C THR A 7 5.02 22.32 18.87
N GLY A 8 3.91 22.63 19.53
CA GLY A 8 2.58 22.39 18.98
C GLY A 8 2.33 23.13 17.66
N LYS A 9 3.02 24.26 17.43
CA LYS A 9 2.99 24.97 16.15
C LYS A 9 3.68 24.17 15.05
N GLU A 10 4.90 23.68 15.26
CA GLU A 10 5.61 22.85 14.28
C GLU A 10 4.81 21.59 13.90
N VAL A 11 4.17 20.93 14.88
CA VAL A 11 3.34 19.76 14.59
C VAL A 11 2.15 20.13 13.70
N LYS A 12 1.49 21.26 13.95
CA LYS A 12 0.35 21.72 13.13
C LYS A 12 0.77 22.15 11.73
N ASP A 13 1.95 22.74 11.60
CA ASP A 13 2.46 23.24 10.33
C ASP A 13 3.00 22.11 9.44
N TRP A 14 3.58 21.04 10.03
CA TRP A 14 4.38 20.06 9.27
C TRP A 14 3.93 18.60 9.35
N ALA A 15 3.08 18.21 10.31
CA ALA A 15 2.65 16.81 10.41
C ALA A 15 1.48 16.51 9.47
N VAL A 16 1.36 15.24 9.06
CA VAL A 16 0.12 14.74 8.46
C VAL A 16 -0.89 14.52 9.57
N LEU A 17 -1.84 15.45 9.71
CA LEU A 17 -2.78 15.47 10.83
C LEU A 17 -3.90 14.44 10.69
N ARG A 18 -4.45 14.01 11.84
CA ARG A 18 -5.65 13.14 11.96
C ARG A 18 -5.48 11.71 11.43
N THR A 19 -4.27 11.26 11.14
CA THR A 19 -3.98 9.90 10.64
C THR A 19 -4.52 8.81 11.56
N THR A 20 -4.33 8.92 12.88
CA THR A 20 -4.87 7.96 13.85
C THR A 20 -6.40 7.93 13.85
N THR A 21 -7.05 9.09 13.81
CA THR A 21 -8.52 9.18 13.74
C THR A 21 -9.05 8.57 12.45
N ARG A 22 -8.37 8.80 11.32
CA ARG A 22 -8.72 8.19 10.02
C ARG A 22 -8.59 6.66 10.09
N ALA A 23 -7.47 6.14 10.60
CA ALA A 23 -7.24 4.70 10.74
C ALA A 23 -8.30 4.02 11.63
N ILE A 24 -8.68 4.63 12.76
CA ILE A 24 -9.75 4.12 13.64
C ILE A 24 -11.09 4.06 12.89
N ARG A 25 -11.43 5.10 12.13
CA ARG A 25 -12.69 5.15 11.37
C ARG A 25 -12.73 4.13 10.23
N LEU A 26 -11.62 3.98 9.51
CA LEU A 26 -11.48 2.96 8.47
C LEU A 26 -11.65 1.55 9.07
N GLY A 27 -10.94 1.26 10.17
CA GLY A 27 -11.09 -0.03 10.87
C GLY A 27 -12.52 -0.29 11.34
N ALA A 28 -13.21 0.74 11.84
CA ALA A 28 -14.62 0.62 12.21
C ALA A 28 -15.53 0.29 11.01
N ALA A 29 -15.26 0.89 9.84
CA ALA A 29 -16.00 0.59 8.60
C ALA A 29 -15.77 -0.87 8.15
N VAL A 30 -14.52 -1.35 8.19
CA VAL A 30 -14.18 -2.75 7.85
C VAL A 30 -14.85 -3.73 8.81
N LEU A 31 -14.81 -3.45 10.12
CA LEU A 31 -15.47 -4.29 11.13
C LEU A 31 -17.01 -4.27 11.01
N ALA A 32 -17.59 -3.18 10.53
CA ALA A 32 -19.03 -3.10 10.26
C ALA A 32 -19.41 -3.94 9.05
N ALA A 33 -18.67 -3.82 7.93
CA ALA A 33 -18.89 -4.61 6.73
C ALA A 33 -18.79 -6.12 7.01
N ASN A 34 -17.73 -6.55 7.71
CA ASN A 34 -17.57 -7.94 8.12
C ASN A 34 -18.75 -8.46 8.96
N ARG A 35 -19.23 -7.67 9.93
CA ARG A 35 -20.40 -8.04 10.76
C ARG A 35 -21.70 -8.12 9.98
N ALA A 36 -21.82 -7.35 8.91
CA ALA A 36 -22.95 -7.37 8.00
C ALA A 36 -22.83 -8.42 6.88
N HIS A 37 -21.72 -9.19 6.84
CA HIS A 37 -21.36 -10.07 5.73
C HIS A 37 -21.31 -9.36 4.37
N GLU A 38 -20.90 -8.10 4.38
CA GLU A 38 -20.63 -7.29 3.19
C GLU A 38 -19.15 -7.35 2.81
N ASP A 39 -18.83 -6.97 1.57
CA ASP A 39 -17.46 -6.93 1.07
C ASP A 39 -16.61 -5.86 1.80
N PRO A 40 -15.61 -6.26 2.61
CA PRO A 40 -14.78 -5.33 3.36
C PRO A 40 -13.83 -4.53 2.45
N ILE A 41 -13.42 -5.07 1.31
CA ILE A 41 -12.57 -4.36 0.34
C ILE A 41 -13.36 -3.21 -0.26
N ARG A 42 -14.62 -3.44 -0.67
CA ARG A 42 -15.49 -2.38 -1.17
C ARG A 42 -15.73 -1.28 -0.12
N ALA A 43 -15.85 -1.65 1.15
CA ALA A 43 -15.96 -0.69 2.24
C ALA A 43 -14.71 0.21 2.35
N ILE A 44 -13.51 -0.38 2.26
CA ILE A 44 -12.23 0.37 2.26
C ILE A 44 -12.15 1.32 1.07
N LEU A 45 -12.40 0.82 -0.15
CA LEU A 45 -12.33 1.61 -1.38
C LEU A 45 -13.31 2.78 -1.34
N SER A 46 -14.52 2.57 -0.82
CA SER A 46 -15.52 3.64 -0.70
C SER A 46 -15.12 4.67 0.35
N PHE A 47 -14.59 4.23 1.50
CA PHE A 47 -14.18 5.13 2.58
C PHE A 47 -12.96 5.98 2.17
N GLU A 48 -11.96 5.38 1.53
CA GLU A 48 -10.70 6.02 1.19
C GLU A 48 -10.62 6.58 -0.23
N GLN A 49 -11.69 6.42 -1.02
CA GLN A 49 -11.69 6.71 -2.46
C GLN A 49 -10.54 6.00 -3.18
N GLY A 50 -10.27 4.77 -2.76
CA GLY A 50 -9.19 3.94 -3.30
C GLY A 50 -9.54 3.31 -4.64
N LYS A 51 -8.55 2.65 -5.25
CA LYS A 51 -8.74 1.84 -6.47
C LYS A 51 -8.28 0.41 -6.22
N MET A 52 -9.05 -0.57 -6.70
CA MET A 52 -8.57 -1.94 -6.79
C MET A 52 -7.56 -2.03 -7.93
N ILE A 53 -6.41 -2.66 -7.68
CA ILE A 53 -5.34 -2.83 -8.66
C ILE A 53 -5.25 -4.27 -9.15
N PHE A 54 -5.38 -5.23 -8.23
CA PHE A 54 -5.24 -6.65 -8.55
C PHE A 54 -5.93 -7.53 -7.51
N SER A 55 -6.39 -8.72 -7.91
CA SER A 55 -6.85 -9.76 -6.99
C SER A 55 -6.25 -11.10 -7.39
N GLY A 56 -5.76 -11.87 -6.41
CA GLY A 56 -5.05 -13.10 -6.72
C GLY A 56 -4.57 -13.89 -5.51
N LYS A 57 -3.76 -14.90 -5.78
CA LYS A 57 -3.11 -15.75 -4.77
C LYS A 57 -1.62 -15.46 -4.72
N VAL A 58 -1.06 -15.32 -3.52
CA VAL A 58 0.39 -15.24 -3.34
C VAL A 58 1.02 -16.59 -3.72
N VAL A 59 1.86 -16.61 -4.74
CA VAL A 59 2.52 -17.82 -5.26
C VAL A 59 4.00 -17.89 -4.89
N GLU A 60 4.61 -16.78 -4.50
CA GLU A 60 6.00 -16.74 -4.04
C GLU A 60 6.25 -15.50 -3.19
N VAL A 61 7.12 -15.62 -2.18
CA VAL A 61 7.63 -14.47 -1.43
C VAL A 61 9.13 -14.66 -1.18
N GLU A 62 9.93 -13.82 -1.82
CA GLU A 62 11.37 -13.72 -1.57
C GLU A 62 11.65 -12.68 -0.50
N ARG A 63 12.47 -13.03 0.51
CA ARG A 63 12.89 -12.11 1.57
C ARG A 63 14.38 -12.17 1.79
N ARG A 64 15.01 -11.01 1.88
CA ARG A 64 16.42 -10.85 2.23
C ARG A 64 16.56 -9.67 3.17
N THR A 65 17.21 -9.88 4.30
CA THR A 65 17.62 -8.77 5.16
C THR A 65 18.92 -8.23 4.62
N THR A 66 18.90 -6.99 4.13
CA THR A 66 20.08 -6.33 3.54
C THR A 66 20.17 -4.92 4.10
N GLU A 67 21.35 -4.52 4.58
CA GLU A 67 21.59 -3.18 5.17
C GLU A 67 20.64 -2.82 6.33
N GLY A 68 20.14 -3.83 7.05
CA GLY A 68 19.19 -3.63 8.15
C GLY A 68 17.73 -3.41 7.74
N PHE A 69 17.42 -3.52 6.44
CA PHE A 69 16.05 -3.47 5.92
C PHE A 69 15.58 -4.84 5.44
N LEU A 70 14.30 -5.15 5.65
CA LEU A 70 13.65 -6.31 5.05
C LEU A 70 13.30 -5.95 3.61
N ARG A 71 14.07 -6.45 2.65
CA ARG A 71 13.81 -6.28 1.23
C ARG A 71 13.29 -7.57 0.64
N GLY A 72 12.45 -7.47 -0.38
CA GLY A 72 11.90 -8.64 -1.00
C GLY A 72 10.91 -8.36 -2.10
N VAL A 73 10.35 -9.46 -2.59
CA VAL A 73 9.41 -9.45 -3.69
C VAL A 73 8.30 -10.45 -3.36
N ALA A 74 7.05 -10.04 -3.54
CA ALA A 74 5.90 -10.92 -3.50
C ALA A 74 5.34 -11.11 -4.91
N HIS A 75 5.11 -12.37 -5.31
CA HIS A 75 4.48 -12.71 -6.58
C HIS A 75 3.05 -13.19 -6.34
N ILE A 76 2.12 -12.65 -7.13
CA ILE A 76 0.69 -12.89 -7.02
C ILE A 76 0.15 -13.29 -8.40
N GLU A 77 -0.53 -14.44 -8.45
CA GLU A 77 -1.21 -14.96 -9.65
C GLU A 77 -2.70 -14.56 -9.60
N GLY A 78 -3.21 -13.99 -10.68
CA GLY A 78 -4.53 -13.35 -10.69
C GLY A 78 -5.72 -14.31 -10.64
N PHE A 79 -6.81 -13.84 -10.02
CA PHE A 79 -8.13 -14.46 -10.04
C PHE A 79 -9.06 -13.79 -11.05
N GLU A 80 -10.05 -14.53 -11.57
CA GLU A 80 -11.18 -14.01 -12.34
C GLU A 80 -10.76 -13.03 -13.44
N ASP A 81 -11.08 -11.74 -13.29
CA ASP A 81 -10.73 -10.67 -14.24
C ASP A 81 -9.22 -10.50 -14.47
N TYR A 82 -8.40 -11.02 -13.55
CA TYR A 82 -6.94 -11.04 -13.60
C TYR A 82 -6.37 -12.42 -13.98
N SER A 83 -7.20 -13.38 -14.37
CA SER A 83 -6.77 -14.74 -14.70
C SER A 83 -5.69 -14.75 -15.80
N GLY A 84 -4.59 -15.46 -15.53
CA GLY A 84 -3.42 -15.53 -16.42
C GLY A 84 -2.46 -14.32 -16.35
N GLN A 85 -2.80 -13.30 -15.57
CA GLN A 85 -1.95 -12.14 -15.31
C GLN A 85 -1.18 -12.32 -14.01
N HIS A 86 -0.06 -11.62 -13.88
CA HIS A 86 0.81 -11.70 -12.71
C HIS A 86 1.12 -10.33 -12.15
N LEU A 87 1.04 -10.20 -10.84
CA LEU A 87 1.50 -9.02 -10.12
C LEU A 87 2.73 -9.36 -9.29
N LYS A 88 3.78 -8.56 -9.46
CA LYS A 88 4.99 -8.59 -8.65
C LYS A 88 5.04 -7.32 -7.80
N VAL A 89 5.12 -7.46 -6.48
CA VAL A 89 5.19 -6.32 -5.55
C VAL A 89 6.55 -6.30 -4.85
N ASP A 90 7.35 -5.29 -5.14
CA ASP A 90 8.64 -5.06 -4.50
C ASP A 90 8.43 -4.31 -3.16
N PHE A 91 9.18 -4.68 -2.12
CA PHE A 91 9.09 -4.03 -0.82
C PHE A 91 10.45 -3.80 -0.14
N GLN A 92 10.51 -2.75 0.69
CA GLN A 92 11.59 -2.46 1.64
C GLN A 92 10.97 -2.02 2.97
N ASN A 93 10.72 -2.96 3.88
CA ASN A 93 9.80 -2.87 5.03
C ASN A 93 8.34 -2.57 4.65
N GLU A 94 8.12 -1.65 3.72
CA GLU A 94 6.83 -1.26 3.15
C GLU A 94 6.77 -1.61 1.65
N TRP A 95 5.55 -1.72 1.11
CA TRP A 95 5.31 -1.92 -0.31
C TRP A 95 5.72 -0.68 -1.13
N ILE A 96 6.59 -0.85 -2.13
CA ILE A 96 7.19 0.29 -2.85
C ILE A 96 6.67 0.41 -4.29
N VAL A 97 6.66 -0.70 -5.04
CA VAL A 97 6.20 -0.74 -6.44
C VAL A 97 5.48 -2.04 -6.72
N ALA A 98 4.32 -1.97 -7.38
CA ALA A 98 3.69 -3.13 -7.98
C ALA A 98 3.83 -3.09 -9.51
N TRP A 99 4.23 -4.23 -10.06
CA TRP A 99 4.47 -4.45 -11.47
C TRP A 99 3.48 -5.47 -11.99
N GLN A 100 2.71 -5.12 -13.00
CA GLN A 100 1.80 -6.04 -13.69
C GLN A 100 2.42 -6.35 -15.05
N ASP A 101 2.74 -7.62 -15.29
CA ASP A 101 3.37 -8.11 -16.53
C ASP A 101 4.59 -7.27 -16.98
N GLY A 102 5.39 -6.82 -16.01
CA GLY A 102 6.62 -6.04 -16.23
C GLY A 102 6.45 -4.53 -16.29
N LEU A 103 5.23 -3.99 -16.24
CA LEU A 103 4.96 -2.56 -16.22
C LEU A 103 4.61 -2.07 -14.81
N PRO A 104 5.15 -0.93 -14.35
CA PRO A 104 4.80 -0.39 -13.04
C PRO A 104 3.37 0.16 -13.08
N VAL A 105 2.48 -0.42 -12.27
CA VAL A 105 1.05 -0.04 -12.22
C VAL A 105 0.72 0.82 -11.01
N ILE A 106 1.51 0.71 -9.94
CA ILE A 106 1.46 1.60 -8.78
C ILE A 106 2.84 1.70 -8.14
N SER A 107 3.17 2.88 -7.62
CA SER A 107 4.33 3.06 -6.76
C SER A 107 4.03 4.07 -5.64
N THR A 108 4.86 4.05 -4.61
CA THR A 108 4.97 5.14 -3.62
C THR A 108 5.11 6.51 -4.31
N PRO A 109 4.55 7.61 -3.77
CA PRO A 109 3.88 7.71 -2.46
C PRO A 109 2.38 7.38 -2.45
N ASP A 110 1.78 6.97 -3.56
CA ASP A 110 0.46 6.33 -3.47
C ASP A 110 0.61 5.04 -2.65
N LEU A 111 -0.29 4.82 -1.70
CA LEU A 111 -0.19 3.70 -0.78
C LEU A 111 -0.57 2.43 -1.52
N ILE A 112 0.34 1.45 -1.50
CA ILE A 112 0.06 0.09 -1.91
C ILE A 112 -0.37 -0.67 -0.66
N CYS A 113 -1.58 -1.21 -0.66
CA CYS A 113 -2.07 -2.04 0.43
C CYS A 113 -2.38 -3.44 -0.10
N VAL A 114 -1.70 -4.44 0.46
CA VAL A 114 -2.03 -5.85 0.23
C VAL A 114 -2.97 -6.27 1.35
N LEU A 115 -4.19 -6.69 1.00
CA LEU A 115 -5.24 -7.04 1.94
C LEU A 115 -5.59 -8.52 1.79
N ASP A 116 -5.93 -9.18 2.89
CA ASP A 116 -6.62 -10.47 2.83
C ASP A 116 -7.98 -10.28 2.14
N SER A 117 -8.24 -11.05 1.08
CA SER A 117 -9.43 -10.82 0.23
C SER A 117 -10.75 -11.08 0.94
N ASP A 118 -10.76 -11.93 1.98
CA ASP A 118 -11.99 -12.36 2.64
C ASP A 118 -12.31 -11.45 3.83
N THR A 119 -11.29 -11.01 4.57
CA THR A 119 -11.46 -10.23 5.81
C THR A 119 -11.22 -8.72 5.65
N GLY A 120 -10.45 -8.32 4.64
CA GLY A 120 -9.96 -6.95 4.46
C GLY A 120 -8.84 -6.55 5.42
N GLU A 121 -8.27 -7.50 6.18
CA GLU A 121 -7.12 -7.23 7.04
C GLU A 121 -5.86 -6.93 6.21
N ALA A 122 -5.10 -5.93 6.63
CA ALA A 122 -3.86 -5.57 5.96
C ALA A 122 -2.75 -6.60 6.22
N LEU A 123 -2.12 -7.04 5.13
CA LEU A 123 -0.97 -7.93 5.16
C LEU A 123 0.31 -7.11 4.98
N GLY A 124 1.07 -6.98 6.07
CA GLY A 124 2.40 -6.41 6.05
C GLY A 124 3.42 -7.31 5.33
N SER A 125 4.54 -6.72 4.89
CA SER A 125 5.61 -7.43 4.17
C SER A 125 6.27 -8.53 5.03
N GLU A 126 6.16 -8.43 6.34
CA GLU A 126 6.64 -9.37 7.34
C GLU A 126 5.72 -10.59 7.53
N ILE A 127 4.42 -10.45 7.25
CA ILE A 127 3.43 -11.54 7.45
C ILE A 127 2.91 -12.17 6.16
N ILE A 128 3.11 -11.55 5.00
CA ILE A 128 2.65 -12.11 3.72
C ILE A 128 3.25 -13.51 3.48
N ARG A 129 2.48 -14.47 2.97
CA ARG A 129 2.96 -15.84 2.76
C ARG A 129 2.27 -16.52 1.60
N TYR A 130 2.95 -17.53 1.08
CA TYR A 130 2.41 -18.42 0.05
C TYR A 130 0.99 -18.89 0.39
N GLY A 131 0.14 -18.91 -0.63
CA GLY A 131 -1.22 -19.45 -0.57
C GLY A 131 -2.28 -18.48 -0.07
N GLN A 132 -1.92 -17.30 0.44
CA GLN A 132 -2.91 -16.29 0.83
C GLN A 132 -3.66 -15.75 -0.39
N ARG A 133 -4.98 -15.61 -0.24
CA ARG A 133 -5.85 -14.91 -1.19
C ARG A 133 -5.80 -13.43 -0.84
N VAL A 134 -5.33 -12.61 -1.77
CA VAL A 134 -5.06 -11.21 -1.52
C VAL A 134 -5.67 -10.30 -2.57
N THR A 135 -6.09 -9.13 -2.13
CA THR A 135 -6.50 -8.03 -2.98
C THR A 135 -5.53 -6.88 -2.77
N VAL A 136 -4.90 -6.43 -3.86
CA VAL A 136 -3.99 -5.28 -3.86
C VAL A 136 -4.76 -4.05 -4.27
N ILE A 137 -4.74 -3.04 -3.42
CA ILE A 137 -5.41 -1.77 -3.65
C ILE A 137 -4.43 -0.60 -3.59
N ALA A 138 -4.83 0.49 -4.21
CA ALA A 138 -4.21 1.79 -4.11
C ALA A 138 -5.04 2.73 -3.23
N LEU A 139 -4.39 3.46 -2.33
CA LEU A 139 -5.00 4.61 -1.64
C LEU A 139 -4.23 5.89 -1.96
N PRO A 140 -4.91 7.04 -2.08
CA PRO A 140 -4.26 8.29 -2.46
C PRO A 140 -3.27 8.76 -1.41
N SER A 141 -2.13 9.28 -1.88
CA SER A 141 -1.15 9.92 -0.99
C SER A 141 -1.66 11.25 -0.43
N CYS A 142 -1.05 11.72 0.66
CA CYS A 142 -1.31 13.07 1.16
C CYS A 142 -0.55 14.12 0.33
N ASP A 143 -1.11 15.33 0.22
CA ASP A 143 -0.55 16.43 -0.59
C ASP A 143 0.92 16.76 -0.27
N LEU A 144 1.33 16.59 0.98
CA LEU A 144 2.71 16.81 1.42
C LEU A 144 3.70 15.95 0.63
N PHE A 145 3.37 14.67 0.43
CA PHE A 145 4.22 13.72 -0.30
C PHE A 145 4.15 13.90 -1.81
N MET A 146 3.07 14.52 -2.31
CA MET A 146 2.89 14.85 -3.72
C MET A 146 3.68 16.11 -4.15
N SER A 147 4.21 16.87 -3.20
CA SER A 147 5.11 18.00 -3.50
C SER A 147 6.43 17.53 -4.11
N GLU A 148 7.12 18.39 -4.87
CA GLU A 148 8.44 18.06 -5.44
C GLU A 148 9.45 17.62 -4.37
N ALA A 149 9.46 18.30 -3.21
CA ALA A 149 10.30 17.91 -2.09
C ALA A 149 9.90 16.55 -1.50
N GLY A 150 8.60 16.27 -1.38
CA GLY A 150 8.07 14.99 -0.94
C GLY A 150 8.51 13.85 -1.87
N LEU A 151 8.28 13.99 -3.17
CA LEU A 151 8.64 12.99 -4.17
C LEU A 151 10.13 12.66 -4.20
N ARG A 152 11.01 13.62 -3.93
CA ARG A 152 12.46 13.35 -3.79
C ARG A 152 12.81 12.43 -2.62
N HIS A 153 11.94 12.34 -1.60
CA HIS A 153 12.19 11.54 -0.40
C HIS A 153 11.38 10.24 -0.35
N VAL A 154 10.17 10.24 -0.90
CA VAL A 154 9.26 9.09 -0.82
C VAL A 154 8.81 8.56 -2.17
N GLY A 155 9.21 9.19 -3.28
CA GLY A 155 8.95 8.70 -4.62
C GLY A 155 9.82 7.49 -4.99
N PRO A 156 9.53 6.82 -6.11
CA PRO A 156 10.21 5.59 -6.53
C PRO A 156 11.72 5.82 -6.75
N GLU A 157 12.12 7.01 -7.23
CA GLU A 157 13.53 7.38 -7.40
C GLU A 157 14.32 7.34 -6.08
N ALA A 158 13.69 7.67 -4.94
CA ALA A 158 14.32 7.60 -3.62
C ALA A 158 14.64 6.15 -3.18
N PHE A 159 13.96 5.17 -3.79
CA PHE A 159 14.19 3.73 -3.56
C PHE A 159 15.04 3.09 -4.66
N GLY A 160 15.62 3.88 -5.57
CA GLY A 160 16.53 3.41 -6.62
C GLY A 160 15.85 2.98 -7.92
N TYR A 161 14.57 3.27 -8.11
CA TYR A 161 13.87 3.01 -9.36
C TYR A 161 14.08 4.15 -10.37
N SER A 162 14.31 3.82 -11.64
CA SER A 162 14.66 4.78 -12.69
C SER A 162 13.48 5.53 -13.33
N PHE A 163 12.24 5.24 -12.91
CA PHE A 163 11.04 5.85 -13.47
C PHE A 163 10.47 6.94 -12.55
N LYS A 164 9.84 7.95 -13.15
CA LYS A 164 9.18 9.02 -12.41
C LYS A 164 7.85 8.55 -11.83
N PHE A 165 7.52 9.04 -10.64
CA PHE A 165 6.21 8.81 -10.04
C PHE A 165 5.08 9.32 -10.95
N ARG A 166 4.05 8.49 -11.12
CA ARG A 166 2.75 8.85 -11.68
C ARG A 166 1.68 8.32 -10.75
N SER A 167 0.84 9.20 -10.23
CA SER A 167 -0.25 8.77 -9.36
C SER A 167 -1.30 8.01 -10.14
N VAL A 168 -1.84 6.94 -9.56
CA VAL A 168 -2.96 6.21 -10.13
C VAL A 168 -4.27 7.00 -10.04
N PHE A 169 -4.30 8.10 -9.29
CA PHE A 169 -5.46 8.97 -9.09
C PHE A 169 -5.47 10.20 -10.00
N GLN A 170 -4.40 10.45 -10.76
CA GLN A 170 -4.35 11.52 -11.76
C GLN A 170 -4.58 10.94 -13.16
N SER A 171 -5.54 11.52 -13.89
CA SER A 171 -5.89 11.12 -15.26
C SER A 171 -4.86 11.64 -16.26
#